data_AF-Q6F207-F1
#
_entry.id   AF-Q6F207-F1
#
_cell.length_a   1.000
_cell.length_b   1.000
_cell.length_c   1.000
_cell.angle_alpha   90.00
_cell.angle_beta   90.00
_cell.angle_gamma   90.00
#
_symmetry.space_group_name_H-M   'P 1'
#
loop_
_entity.id
_entity.type
_entity.pdbx_description
1 polymer ?
#
loop_
_entity_poly.entity_id
_entity_poly.type
_entity_poly.pdbx_seq_one_letter_code
_entity_poly.pdbx_strand_id
1 'polypeptide(L)'
;MLFTDYMANFLVGYFSVLSSIMPLLAETSSTGEGLKLLGAGVAIIGVAGAGIGQGAVGQGACMAIGRNPEMAPKITSTMIIAAGIAESGAIYALVVAILLIFVA
;
A
#
# COMPACT_ATOMS: atom_id res chain seq x y z
N MET A 1 7.80 2.29 22.51
CA MET A 1 6.55 1.50 22.67
C MET A 1 5.57 1.86 21.57
N LEU A 2 4.99 3.06 21.55
CA LEU A 2 3.96 3.45 20.56
C LEU A 2 4.27 3.05 19.09
N PHE A 3 5.44 3.40 18.57
CA PHE A 3 5.81 3.04 17.19
C PHE A 3 5.89 1.53 16.96
N THR A 4 6.48 0.81 17.92
CA THR A 4 6.58 -0.65 17.88
C THR A 4 5.21 -1.29 17.92
N ASP A 5 4.28 -0.78 18.74
CA ASP A 5 2.91 -1.29 18.84
C ASP A 5 2.13 -1.03 17.55
N TYR A 6 2.25 0.17 16.97
CA TYR A 6 1.65 0.45 15.66
C TYR A 6 2.22 -0.46 14.56
N MET A 7 3.53 -0.67 14.54
CA MET A 7 4.17 -1.55 13.57
C MET A 7 3.74 -3.01 13.76
N ALA A 8 3.68 -3.49 15.00
CA ALA A 8 3.22 -4.84 15.31
C ALA A 8 1.76 -5.04 14.88
N ASN A 9 0.87 -4.11 15.22
CA ASN A 9 -0.52 -4.16 14.80
C ASN A 9 -0.68 -4.09 13.28
N PHE A 10 0.12 -3.27 12.60
CA PHE A 10 0.14 -3.21 11.14
C PHE A 10 0.54 -4.57 10.52
N LEU A 11 1.62 -5.18 11.02
CA LEU A 11 2.09 -6.47 10.53
C LEU A 11 1.09 -7.60 10.83
N VAL A 12 0.54 -7.65 12.05
CA VAL A 12 -0.50 -8.62 12.43
C VAL A 12 -1.74 -8.46 11.56
N GLY A 13 -2.19 -7.23 11.32
CA GLY A 13 -3.30 -6.92 10.42
C GLY A 13 -3.04 -7.40 8.99
N TYR A 14 -1.84 -7.12 8.46
CA TYR A 14 -1.43 -7.57 7.13
C TYR A 14 -1.44 -9.10 7.01
N PHE A 15 -0.82 -9.81 7.96
CA PHE A 15 -0.82 -11.28 7.97
C PHE A 15 -2.23 -11.88 8.16
N SER A 16 -3.08 -11.24 8.97
CA SER A 16 -4.47 -11.66 9.16
C SER A 16 -5.29 -11.54 7.87
N VAL A 17 -5.07 -10.49 7.09
CA VAL A 17 -5.74 -10.33 5.79
C VAL A 17 -5.24 -11.41 4.82
N LEU A 18 -3.93 -11.64 4.74
CA LEU A 18 -3.37 -12.69 3.88
C LEU A 18 -3.90 -14.09 4.22
N SER A 19 -4.00 -14.45 5.50
CA SER A 19 -4.52 -15.75 5.92
C SER A 19 -6.02 -15.90 5.65
N SER A 20 -6.77 -14.81 5.62
CA SER A 20 -8.20 -14.83 5.26
C SER A 20 -8.45 -14.98 3.76
N ILE A 21 -7.55 -14.43 2.93
CA ILE A 21 -7.67 -14.45 1.46
C ILE A 21 -7.05 -15.73 0.88
N MET A 22 -6.01 -16.30 1.50
CA MET A 22 -5.33 -17.48 0.96
C MET A 22 -6.26 -18.68 0.70
N PRO A 23 -7.18 -19.06 1.62
CA PRO A 23 -8.11 -20.16 1.36
C PRO A 23 -9.05 -19.87 0.19
N LEU A 24 -9.46 -18.61 0.01
CA LEU A 24 -10.29 -18.18 -1.12
C LEU A 24 -9.57 -18.38 -2.46
N LEU A 25 -8.25 -18.20 -2.49
CA LEU A 25 -7.44 -18.36 -3.70
C LEU A 25 -6.95 -19.81 -3.93
N ALA A 26 -6.98 -20.65 -2.90
CA ALA A 26 -6.52 -22.04 -2.97
C ALA A 26 -7.48 -22.96 -3.74
N GLU A 27 -8.74 -22.57 -3.88
CA GLU A 27 -9.75 -23.25 -4.71
C GLU A 27 -9.54 -22.91 -6.20
N THR A 28 -8.38 -23.26 -6.75
CA THR A 28 -8.11 -23.11 -8.18
C THR A 28 -8.66 -24.33 -8.95
N SER A 29 -9.51 -24.08 -9.95
CA SER A 29 -10.11 -25.15 -10.78
C SER A 29 -9.21 -25.54 -11.96
N SER A 30 -8.30 -24.67 -12.37
CA SER A 30 -7.45 -24.88 -13.55
C SER A 30 -6.06 -24.25 -13.41
N THR A 31 -5.05 -24.82 -14.06
CA THR A 31 -3.69 -24.25 -14.07
C THR A 31 -3.64 -22.80 -14.56
N GLY A 32 -4.49 -22.45 -15.54
CA GLY A 32 -4.57 -21.09 -16.07
C GLY A 32 -5.05 -20.06 -15.03
N GLU A 33 -6.02 -20.44 -14.20
CA GLU A 33 -6.50 -19.63 -13.07
C GLU A 33 -5.41 -19.45 -12.01
N GLY A 34 -4.70 -20.52 -11.66
CA GLY A 34 -3.58 -20.44 -10.72
C GLY A 34 -2.46 -19.48 -11.18
N LEU A 35 -2.17 -19.43 -12.48
CA LEU A 35 -1.17 -18.49 -13.04
C LEU A 35 -1.65 -17.04 -12.98
N LYS A 36 -2.94 -16.78 -13.19
CA LYS A 36 -3.53 -15.43 -13.06
C LYS A 36 -3.44 -14.94 -11.62
N LEU A 37 -3.80 -15.79 -10.65
CA LEU A 37 -3.71 -15.47 -9.21
C LEU A 37 -2.26 -15.23 -8.77
N LEU A 38 -1.31 -16.01 -9.28
CA LEU A 38 0.11 -15.78 -9.05
C LEU A 38 0.55 -14.42 -9.61
N GLY A 39 0.15 -14.09 -10.85
CA GLY A 39 0.43 -12.79 -11.45
C GLY A 39 -0.17 -11.62 -10.66
N ALA A 40 -1.40 -11.78 -10.15
CA ALA A 40 -2.04 -10.80 -9.29
C ALA A 40 -1.28 -10.60 -7.97
N GLY A 41 -0.79 -11.68 -7.37
CA GLY A 41 0.08 -11.61 -6.19
C GLY A 41 1.39 -10.89 -6.47
N VAL A 42 2.04 -11.14 -7.60
CA VAL A 42 3.30 -10.48 -7.99
C VAL A 42 3.11 -8.98 -8.25
N ALA A 43 1.94 -8.55 -8.74
CA ALA A 43 1.67 -7.13 -8.99
C ALA A 43 1.81 -6.26 -7.72
N ILE A 44 1.60 -6.83 -6.52
CA ILE A 44 1.70 -6.10 -5.25
C ILE A 44 3.08 -5.49 -4.98
N ILE A 45 4.13 -5.95 -5.66
CA ILE A 45 5.49 -5.38 -5.53
C ILE A 45 5.48 -3.86 -5.78
N GLY A 46 4.58 -3.35 -6.63
CA GLY A 46 4.43 -1.92 -6.88
C GLY A 46 4.06 -1.09 -5.63
N VAL A 47 3.45 -1.70 -4.61
CA VAL A 47 3.08 -1.04 -3.35
C VAL A 47 4.32 -0.68 -2.52
N ALA A 48 5.41 -1.43 -2.65
CA ALA A 48 6.65 -1.15 -1.90
C ALA A 48 7.23 0.22 -2.24
N GLY A 49 7.20 0.60 -3.53
CA GLY A 49 7.65 1.92 -3.98
C GLY A 49 6.80 3.06 -3.43
N ALA A 50 5.47 2.88 -3.41
CA ALA A 50 4.56 3.86 -2.82
C ALA A 50 4.82 4.02 -1.33
N GLY A 51 4.94 2.93 -0.57
CA GLY A 51 5.22 2.99 0.87
C GLY A 51 6.50 3.76 1.21
N ILE A 52 7.58 3.55 0.45
CA ILE A 52 8.84 4.30 0.61
C ILE A 52 8.62 5.79 0.29
N GLY A 53 7.93 6.10 -0.81
CA GLY A 53 7.62 7.47 -1.21
C GLY A 53 6.77 8.21 -0.18
N GLN A 54 5.72 7.58 0.34
CA GLN A 54 4.86 8.14 1.39
C GLN A 54 5.64 8.41 2.69
N GLY A 55 6.53 7.50 3.08
CA GLY A 55 7.38 7.68 4.26
C GLY A 55 8.24 8.93 4.15
N ALA A 56 8.86 9.16 2.98
CA ALA A 56 9.68 10.35 2.73
C ALA A 56 8.84 11.64 2.72
N VAL A 57 7.67 11.62 2.09
CA VAL A 57 6.72 12.75 2.06
C VAL A 57 6.28 13.11 3.49
N GLY A 58 5.88 12.11 4.29
CA GLY A 58 5.47 12.31 5.68
C GLY A 58 6.58 12.85 6.56
N GLN A 59 7.80 12.31 6.43
CA GLN A 59 8.97 12.81 7.16
C GLN A 59 9.24 14.29 6.85
N GLY A 60 9.26 14.66 5.57
CA GLY A 60 9.47 16.04 5.14
C GLY A 60 8.41 17.00 5.69
N ALA A 61 7.14 16.57 5.67
CA ALA A 61 6.03 17.35 6.22
C ALA A 61 6.15 17.56 7.73
N CYS A 62 6.44 16.51 8.50
CA CYS A 62 6.63 16.60 9.95
C CYS A 62 7.78 17.55 10.32
N MET A 63 8.89 17.50 9.60
CA MET A 63 10.03 18.41 9.83
C MET A 63 9.66 19.87 9.50
N ALA A 64 8.93 20.10 8.41
CA ALA A 64 8.50 21.45 8.03
C ALA A 64 7.51 22.05 9.04
N ILE A 65 6.55 21.24 9.53
CA ILE A 65 5.57 21.62 10.55
C ILE A 65 6.25 21.90 11.89
N GLY A 66 7.20 21.06 12.30
CA GLY A 66 7.94 21.27 13.55
C GLY A 66 8.74 22.57 13.55
N ARG A 67 9.16 23.07 12.39
CA ARG A 67 9.88 24.35 12.24
C ARG A 67 8.96 25.56 12.15
N ASN A 68 7.79 25.43 11.52
CA ASN A 68 6.82 26.51 11.34
C ASN A 68 5.39 26.00 11.62
N PRO A 69 5.01 25.86 12.91
CA PRO A 69 3.73 25.26 13.29
C PRO A 69 2.51 26.01 12.75
N GLU A 70 2.60 27.33 12.61
CA GLU A 70 1.55 28.18 12.04
C GLU A 70 1.25 27.86 10.58
N MET A 71 2.21 27.26 9.85
CA MET A 71 2.05 26.87 8.45
C MET A 71 1.53 25.44 8.27
N ALA A 72 1.20 24.73 9.36
CA ALA A 72 0.79 23.34 9.30
C ALA A 72 -0.37 23.06 8.33
N PRO A 73 -1.46 23.86 8.28
CA PRO A 73 -2.56 23.59 7.34
C PRO A 73 -2.11 23.60 5.87
N LYS A 74 -1.22 24.53 5.51
CA LYS A 74 -0.69 24.65 4.15
C LYS A 74 0.25 23.48 3.81
N ILE A 75 1.11 23.10 4.76
CA ILE A 75 2.04 21.97 4.59
C ILE A 75 1.26 20.66 4.43
N THR A 76 0.24 20.42 5.26
CA THR A 76 -0.63 19.23 5.16
C THR A 76 -1.31 19.15 3.79
N SER A 77 -1.78 20.27 3.23
CA SER A 77 -2.35 20.28 1.88
C SER A 77 -1.34 19.85 0.82
N THR A 78 -0.12 20.38 0.85
CA THR A 78 0.94 19.99 -0.10
C THR A 78 1.37 18.53 0.12
N MET A 79 1.46 18.09 1.37
CA MET A 79 1.78 16.72 1.74
C MET A 79 0.76 15.73 1.14
N ILE A 80 -0.54 16.01 1.25
CA ILE A 80 -1.59 15.15 0.68
C ILE A 80 -1.47 15.06 -0.85
N ILE A 81 -1.11 16.16 -1.52
CA ILE A 81 -0.90 16.13 -2.98
C ILE A 81 0.32 15.27 -3.33
N ALA A 82 1.46 15.49 -2.68
CA ALA A 82 2.67 14.71 -2.92
C ALA A 82 2.45 13.22 -2.59
N ALA A 83 1.72 12.94 -1.52
CA ALA A 83 1.28 11.60 -1.15
C ALA A 83 0.41 11.00 -2.26
N GLY A 84 -0.59 11.71 -2.76
CA GLY A 84 -1.44 11.22 -3.86
C GLY A 84 -0.64 10.86 -5.12
N ILE A 85 0.41 11.64 -5.45
CA ILE A 85 1.29 11.34 -6.58
C ILE A 85 2.15 10.09 -6.29
N ALA A 86 2.73 9.98 -5.09
CA ALA A 86 3.49 8.80 -4.67
C ALA A 86 2.64 7.51 -4.68
N GLU A 87 1.35 7.63 -4.40
CA GLU A 87 0.41 6.51 -4.36
C GLU A 87 0.08 5.94 -5.76
N SER A 88 0.25 6.73 -6.83
CA SER A 88 -0.18 6.33 -8.18
C SER A 88 0.40 4.99 -8.66
N GLY A 89 1.65 4.69 -8.30
CA GLY A 89 2.28 3.40 -8.61
C GLY A 89 1.60 2.20 -7.94
N ALA A 90 1.15 2.36 -6.68
CA ALA A 90 0.38 1.34 -5.97
C ALA A 90 -1.01 1.15 -6.58
N ILE A 91 -1.65 2.22 -7.04
CA ILE A 91 -2.95 2.13 -7.73
C ILE A 91 -2.81 1.35 -9.04
N TYR A 92 -1.76 1.57 -9.82
CA TYR A 92 -1.55 0.78 -11.04
C TYR A 92 -1.32 -0.71 -10.73
N ALA A 93 -0.54 -1.04 -9.71
CA ALA A 93 -0.36 -2.41 -9.24
C ALA A 93 -1.68 -3.06 -8.80
N LEU A 94 -2.50 -2.32 -8.02
CA LEU A 94 -3.82 -2.76 -7.58
C LEU A 94 -4.77 -3.00 -8.76
N VAL A 95 -4.81 -2.08 -9.72
CA VAL A 95 -5.65 -2.21 -10.93
C VAL A 95 -5.26 -3.45 -11.72
N VAL A 96 -3.95 -3.67 -11.95
CA VAL A 96 -3.48 -4.87 -12.65
C VAL A 96 -3.87 -6.15 -11.89
N ALA A 97 -3.71 -6.18 -10.57
CA ALA A 97 -4.11 -7.33 -9.76
C ALA A 97 -5.61 -7.62 -9.87
N ILE A 98 -6.46 -6.59 -9.78
CA ILE A 98 -7.92 -6.72 -9.91
C ILE A 98 -8.29 -7.22 -11.32
N LEU A 99 -7.67 -6.68 -12.36
CA LEU A 99 -7.92 -7.11 -13.74
C LEU A 99 -7.52 -8.57 -13.96
N LEU A 100 -6.42 -9.03 -13.37
CA LEU A 100 -6.00 -10.44 -13.46
C LEU A 100 -6.94 -11.40 -12.73
N ILE A 101 -7.54 -10.96 -11.61
CA ILE A 101 -8.45 -11.80 -10.81
C ILE A 101 -9.84 -11.88 -11.44
N PHE A 102 -10.39 -10.76 -11.93
CA PHE A 102 -11.81 -10.67 -12.29
C PHE A 102 -12.09 -10.54 -13.78
N VAL A 103 -11.09 -10.21 -14.60
CA VAL A 103 -11.31 -9.91 -16.03
C VAL A 103 -10.55 -10.88 -16.94
N ALA A 104 -9.28 -11.13 -16.66
CA ALA A 104 -8.44 -12.04 -17.45
C ALA A 104 -8.97 -13.47 -17.33
#